data_AF-G4MMW3-F1
#
_entry.id   AF-G4MMW3-F1
#
_cell.length_a   1.000
_cell.length_b   1.000
_cell.length_c   1.000
_cell.angle_alpha   90.00
_cell.angle_beta   90.00
_cell.angle_gamma   90.00
#
_symmetry.space_group_name_H-M   'P 1'
#
loop_
_entity.id
_entity.type
_entity.pdbx_description
1 polymer ?
#
loop_
_entity_poly.entity_id
_entity_poly.type
_entity_poly.pdbx_seq_one_letter_code
_entity_poly.pdbx_strand_id
1 'polypeptide(L)'
;MGRFTCRNRQCASGGWFSRTMGIWIRQFRGGRYNAIVYSQECELCGWLGWLTLDRGSHIERVPYWLKKWAGVPVEPPPRREKRGPPHKQQLCEGCRRGLCQVGRRRI
;
A
#
# COMPACT_ATOMS: atom_id res chain seq x y z
N MET A 1 0.64 -3.29 6.21
CA MET A 1 2.02 -3.69 5.82
C MET A 1 1.83 -4.67 4.69
N GLY A 2 2.55 -4.57 3.58
CA GLY A 2 2.31 -5.46 2.45
C GLY A 2 3.20 -6.70 2.51
N ARG A 3 2.64 -7.88 2.21
CA ARG A 3 3.43 -9.05 1.82
C ARG A 3 3.30 -9.22 0.31
N PHE A 4 4.43 -9.42 -0.35
CA PHE A 4 4.50 -9.64 -1.78
C PHE A 4 5.13 -10.98 -2.09
N THR A 5 4.64 -11.61 -3.15
CA THR A 5 5.23 -12.82 -3.71
C THR A 5 5.74 -12.52 -5.11
N CYS A 6 7.01 -12.85 -5.37
CA CYS A 6 7.51 -12.84 -6.74
C CYS A 6 6.95 -14.05 -7.48
N ARG A 7 6.28 -13.83 -8.62
CA ARG A 7 5.71 -14.92 -9.44
C ARG A 7 6.64 -15.40 -10.56
N ASN A 8 7.81 -14.77 -10.69
CA ASN A 8 8.85 -15.28 -11.58
C ASN A 8 9.44 -16.56 -10.97
N ARG A 9 9.14 -17.73 -11.57
CA ARG A 9 9.61 -19.04 -11.11
C ARG A 9 11.13 -19.21 -11.15
N GLN A 10 11.83 -18.41 -11.96
CA GLN A 10 13.29 -18.40 -12.04
C GLN A 10 13.93 -17.47 -11.00
N CYS A 11 13.13 -16.68 -10.27
CA CYS A 11 13.63 -15.73 -9.29
C CYS A 11 13.74 -16.37 -7.90
N ALA A 12 14.93 -16.28 -7.31
CA ALA A 12 15.21 -16.83 -5.98
C ALA A 12 14.65 -15.99 -4.81
N SER A 13 13.95 -14.85 -5.04
CA SER A 13 13.56 -13.96 -3.94
C SER A 13 12.54 -14.57 -2.99
N GLY A 14 11.68 -15.49 -3.46
CA GLY A 14 10.57 -16.09 -2.69
C GLY A 14 9.45 -15.14 -2.26
N GLY A 15 9.67 -13.82 -2.27
CA GLY A 15 8.75 -12.79 -1.79
C GLY A 15 9.39 -11.85 -0.77
N TRP A 16 8.70 -10.76 -0.42
CA TRP A 16 9.20 -9.79 0.55
C TRP A 16 8.07 -9.11 1.31
N PHE A 17 8.42 -8.49 2.43
CA PHE A 17 7.51 -7.61 3.16
C PHE A 17 7.86 -6.15 2.88
N SER A 18 6.88 -5.27 3.00
CA SER A 18 7.09 -3.82 2.91
C SER A 18 6.32 -3.10 4.00
N ARG A 19 7.04 -2.26 4.76
CA ARG A 19 6.48 -1.49 5.86
C ARG A 19 5.36 -0.53 5.43
N THR A 20 5.37 -0.10 4.17
CA THR A 20 4.35 0.78 3.60
C THR A 20 3.91 0.34 2.21
N MET A 21 2.65 0.62 1.91
CA MET A 21 1.98 0.41 0.63
C MET A 21 1.41 1.73 0.15
N GLY A 22 1.53 2.02 -1.15
CA GLY A 22 0.86 3.16 -1.75
C GLY A 22 -0.63 2.84 -1.92
N ILE A 23 -1.51 3.67 -1.37
CA ILE A 23 -2.95 3.61 -1.62
C ILE A 23 -3.37 4.96 -2.15
N TRP A 24 -4.07 4.97 -3.27
CA TRP A 24 -4.67 6.16 -3.84
C TRP A 24 -6.18 5.98 -3.93
N ILE A 25 -6.93 6.85 -3.26
CA ILE A 25 -8.39 6.83 -3.23
C ILE A 25 -8.87 8.05 -4.01
N ARG A 26 -9.70 7.86 -5.02
CA ARG A 26 -10.32 8.94 -5.81
C ARG A 26 -11.82 8.92 -5.63
N GLN A 27 -12.39 10.10 -5.35
CA GLN A 27 -13.83 10.31 -5.34
C GLN A 27 -14.34 10.67 -6.74
N PHE A 28 -15.53 10.19 -7.06
CA PHE A 28 -16.31 10.50 -8.26
C PHE A 28 -17.67 11.07 -7.88
N ARG A 29 -18.38 11.63 -8.87
CA ARG A 29 -19.75 12.14 -8.69
C ARG A 29 -20.68 11.05 -8.14
N GLY A 30 -21.59 11.49 -7.26
CA GLY A 30 -22.58 10.61 -6.59
C GLY A 30 -22.00 9.78 -5.44
N GLY A 31 -20.95 10.26 -4.77
CA GLY A 31 -20.39 9.57 -3.59
C GLY A 31 -19.72 8.23 -3.90
N ARG A 32 -19.30 8.01 -5.15
CA ARG A 32 -18.58 6.80 -5.56
C ARG A 32 -17.08 6.99 -5.39
N TYR A 33 -16.38 5.93 -5.01
CA TYR A 33 -14.94 5.97 -4.79
C TYR A 33 -14.25 4.81 -5.52
N ASN A 34 -13.06 5.08 -6.07
CA ASN A 34 -12.11 4.02 -6.39
C ASN A 34 -10.98 4.02 -5.35
N ALA A 35 -10.36 2.86 -5.15
CA ALA A 35 -9.13 2.75 -4.38
C ALA A 35 -8.15 1.86 -5.16
N ILE A 36 -6.99 2.41 -5.48
CA ILE A 36 -5.87 1.69 -6.10
C ILE A 36 -4.85 1.39 -5.02
N VAL A 37 -4.53 0.12 -4.83
CA VAL A 37 -3.42 -0.32 -3.99
C VAL A 37 -2.26 -0.67 -4.91
N TYR A 38 -1.21 0.14 -4.84
CA TYR A 38 -0.04 -0.02 -5.71
C TYR A 38 0.83 -1.20 -5.29
N SER A 39 1.36 -1.92 -6.27
CA SER A 39 2.28 -3.01 -6.00
C SER A 39 3.73 -2.52 -5.90
N GLN A 40 4.64 -3.45 -5.63
CA GLN A 40 6.08 -3.24 -5.61
C GLN A 40 6.77 -4.23 -6.52
N GLU A 41 7.90 -3.84 -7.09
CA GLU A 41 8.75 -4.71 -7.89
C GLU A 41 9.67 -5.54 -7.02
N CYS A 42 9.95 -6.75 -7.48
CA CYS A 42 10.94 -7.63 -6.90
C CYS A 42 12.33 -7.03 -7.10
N GLU A 43 13.08 -6.84 -6.03
CA GLU A 43 14.43 -6.27 -6.09
C GLU A 43 15.39 -7.10 -6.96
N LEU A 44 15.26 -8.43 -6.95
CA LEU A 44 16.17 -9.32 -7.69
C LEU A 44 15.91 -9.42 -9.19
N CYS A 45 14.66 -9.25 -9.65
CA CYS A 45 14.32 -9.50 -11.07
C CYS A 45 13.43 -8.43 -11.71
N GLY A 46 13.05 -7.38 -10.97
CA GLY A 46 12.21 -6.29 -11.46
C GLY A 46 10.73 -6.66 -11.69
N TRP A 47 10.35 -7.93 -11.58
CA TRP A 47 8.96 -8.34 -11.79
C TRP A 47 8.03 -7.77 -10.74
N LEU A 48 6.82 -7.40 -11.16
CA LEU A 48 5.81 -6.90 -10.25
C LEU A 48 5.38 -7.99 -9.26
N GLY A 49 5.52 -7.68 -7.97
CA GLY A 49 5.10 -8.53 -6.88
C GLY A 49 3.59 -8.73 -6.87
N TRP A 50 3.16 -9.93 -6.50
CA TRP A 50 1.76 -10.18 -6.20
C TRP A 50 1.49 -9.82 -4.74
N LEU A 51 0.67 -8.79 -4.52
CA LEU A 51 0.31 -8.35 -3.18
C LEU A 51 -0.67 -9.35 -2.55
N THR A 52 -0.30 -9.89 -1.39
CA THR A 52 -1.24 -10.57 -0.51
C THR A 52 -1.99 -9.52 0.31
N LEU A 53 -3.26 -9.28 -0.05
CA LEU A 53 -4.15 -8.39 0.69
C LEU A 53 -4.60 -9.08 1.98
N ASP A 54 -3.99 -8.73 3.11
CA ASP A 54 -4.52 -9.14 4.40
C ASP A 54 -5.70 -8.24 4.81
N ARG A 55 -6.78 -8.87 5.28
CA ARG A 55 -8.06 -8.22 5.62
C ARG A 55 -7.88 -7.18 6.73
N GLY A 56 -7.08 -7.50 7.75
CA GLY A 56 -6.82 -6.66 8.92
C GLY A 56 -5.87 -5.48 8.72
N SER A 57 -5.23 -5.33 7.55
CA SER A 57 -4.31 -4.21 7.31
C SER A 57 -4.55 -3.41 6.03
N HIS A 58 -5.34 -3.90 5.06
CA HIS A 58 -5.59 -3.19 3.80
C HIS A 58 -7.06 -2.86 3.54
N ILE A 59 -7.95 -3.84 3.74
CA ILE A 59 -9.38 -3.64 3.45
C ILE A 59 -9.98 -2.62 4.41
N GLU A 60 -9.53 -2.56 5.66
CA GLU A 60 -10.04 -1.61 6.66
C GLU A 60 -9.47 -0.19 6.52
N ARG A 61 -8.32 -0.01 5.85
CA ARG A 61 -7.71 1.32 5.69
C ARG A 61 -8.49 2.23 4.74
N VAL A 62 -9.04 1.66 3.66
CA VAL A 62 -9.87 2.41 2.71
C VAL A 62 -11.14 2.98 3.40
N PRO A 63 -12.01 2.18 4.04
CA PRO A 63 -13.18 2.68 4.73
C PRO A 63 -12.81 3.57 5.92
N TYR A 64 -11.69 3.32 6.63
CA TYR A 64 -11.21 4.24 7.66
C TYR A 64 -11.00 5.66 7.12
N TRP A 65 -10.28 5.81 6.01
CA TRP A 65 -10.05 7.13 5.41
C TRP A 65 -11.32 7.76 4.85
N LEU A 66 -12.18 6.97 4.21
CA LEU A 66 -13.48 7.46 3.71
C LEU A 66 -14.34 8.02 4.84
N LYS A 67 -14.47 7.27 5.94
CA LYS A 67 -15.21 7.73 7.13
C LYS A 67 -14.57 8.96 7.76
N LYS A 68 -13.23 8.97 7.90
CA LYS A 68 -12.50 10.11 8.46
C LYS A 68 -12.68 11.38 7.63
N TRP A 69 -12.63 11.30 6.31
CA TRP A 69 -12.87 12.43 5.41
C TRP A 69 -14.33 12.92 5.43
N ALA A 70 -15.28 12.01 5.66
CA ALA A 70 -16.69 12.34 5.83
C ALA A 70 -17.02 12.88 7.24
N GLY A 71 -16.04 13.06 8.12
CA GLY A 71 -16.27 13.54 9.50
C GLY A 71 -16.92 12.51 10.43
N VAL A 72 -17.06 11.26 9.99
CA VAL A 72 -17.63 10.19 10.82
C VAL A 72 -16.64 9.83 11.92
N PRO A 73 -17.06 9.82 13.21
CA PRO A 73 -16.22 9.36 14.30
C PRO A 73 -15.77 7.91 14.05
N VAL A 74 -14.45 7.71 14.06
CA VAL A 74 -13.83 6.39 13.91
C VAL A 74 -12.70 6.25 14.92
N GLU A 75 -12.61 5.09 15.53
CA GLU A 75 -11.54 4.77 16.45
C GLU A 75 -10.21 4.68 15.69
N PRO A 76 -9.13 5.33 16.16
CA PRO A 76 -7.82 5.20 15.54
C PRO A 76 -7.35 3.75 15.59
N PRO A 77 -6.81 3.19 14.49
CA PRO A 77 -6.22 1.87 14.55
C PRO A 77 -5.08 1.88 15.58
N PRO A 78 -4.90 0.78 16.35
CA PRO A 78 -3.86 0.71 17.37
C PRO A 78 -2.51 1.06 16.75
N ARG A 79 -1.72 1.85 17.48
CA ARG A 79 -0.37 2.25 17.07
C ARG A 79 0.52 1.01 17.08
N ARG A 80 0.49 0.23 16.00
CA ARG A 80 1.40 -0.89 15.82
C ARG A 80 2.77 -0.32 15.49
N GLU A 81 3.77 -0.66 16.31
CA GLU A 81 5.16 -0.51 15.90
C GLU A 81 5.33 -1.18 14.54
N LYS A 82 5.68 -0.37 13.54
CA LYS A 82 5.85 -0.87 12.18
C LYS A 82 7.20 -1.58 12.09
N ARG A 83 7.24 -2.82 12.57
CA ARG A 83 8.36 -3.75 12.35
C ARG A 83 8.42 -4.14 10.87
N GLY A 84 9.59 -4.47 10.35
CA GLY A 84 9.76 -4.87 8.95
C GLY A 84 10.60 -3.88 8.10
N PRO A 85 11.04 -4.32 6.92
CA PRO A 85 12.05 -3.62 6.13
C PRO A 85 11.54 -2.25 5.65
N PRO A 86 12.44 -1.28 5.47
CA PRO A 86 12.08 0.06 5.02
C PRO A 86 11.36 0.01 3.67
N HIS A 87 10.49 0.99 3.45
CA HIS A 87 9.79 1.12 2.18
C HIS A 87 10.77 1.58 1.09
N LYS A 88 11.05 0.71 0.11
CA LYS A 88 11.96 0.99 -1.01
C LYS A 88 11.20 1.76 -2.10
N GLN A 89 11.35 3.09 -2.12
CA GLN A 89 10.59 3.98 -3.00
C GLN A 89 10.80 3.65 -4.48
N GLN A 90 12.05 3.33 -4.85
CA GLN A 90 12.45 2.98 -6.20
C GLN A 90 11.76 1.72 -6.74
N LEU A 91 11.29 0.82 -5.87
CA LEU A 91 10.57 -0.39 -6.24
C LEU A 91 9.05 -0.22 -6.16
N CYS A 92 8.53 0.90 -5.66
CA CYS A 92 7.10 1.09 -5.46
C CYS A 92 6.46 1.83 -6.64
N GLU A 93 5.47 1.18 -7.26
CA GLU A 93 4.66 1.75 -8.34
C GLU A 93 4.00 3.08 -7.96
N GLY A 94 3.54 3.18 -6.71
CA GLY A 94 2.90 4.39 -6.20
C GLY A 94 3.89 5.53 -5.97
N CYS A 95 5.13 5.23 -5.56
CA CYS A 95 6.18 6.23 -5.40
C CYS A 95 6.64 6.76 -6.76
N ARG A 96 6.87 5.88 -7.74
CA ARG A 96 7.21 6.28 -9.11
C ARG A 96 6.16 7.19 -9.75
N ARG A 97 4.90 7.06 -9.34
CA ARG A 97 3.78 7.91 -9.78
C ARG A 97 3.53 9.14 -8.90
N GLY A 98 4.29 9.36 -7.82
CA GLY A 98 4.09 10.47 -6.88
C GLY A 98 2.84 10.37 -5.99
N LEU A 99 2.26 9.17 -5.88
CA LEU A 99 0.97 8.92 -5.21
C LEU A 99 1.12 8.19 -3.87
N CYS A 100 2.29 7.63 -3.56
CA CYS A 100 2.54 7.02 -2.26
C CYS A 100 2.79 8.08 -1.17
N GLN A 101 2.13 7.94 -0.03
CA GLN A 101 2.25 8.85 1.11
C GLN A 101 3.66 8.93 1.74
N VAL A 102 4.54 7.97 1.44
CA VAL A 102 5.95 8.00 1.91
C VAL A 102 6.82 8.92 1.06
N GLY A 103 6.52 9.05 -0.24
CA GLY A 103 7.22 9.96 -1.15
C GLY A 103 6.70 11.40 -1.07
N ARG A 104 5.53 11.63 -0.49
CA ARG A 104 5.02 12.98 -0.22
C ARG A 104 5.70 13.54 1.04
N ARG A 105 6.70 14.42 0.87
CA ARG A 105 6.98 15.44 1.88
C ARG A 105 5.65 16.13 2.17
N ARG A 106 5.25 16.15 3.44
CA ARG A 106 4.18 17.04 3.89
C ARG A 106 4.69 18.46 3.60
N ILE A 107 4.10 19.11 2.60
CA ILE A 107 4.11 20.57 2.51
C ILE A 107 3.03 21.04 3.47
#